data_AF-A0AA45L6L7-F1
#
_entry.id   AF-A0AA45L6L7-F1
#
_cell.length_a   1.000
_cell.length_b   1.000
_cell.length_c   1.000
_cell.angle_alpha   90.00
_cell.angle_beta   90.00
_cell.angle_gamma   90.00
#
_symmetry.space_group_name_H-M   'P 1'
#
loop_
_entity.id
_entity.type
_entity.pdbx_description
1 polymer ?
#
loop_
_entity_poly.entity_id
_entity_poly.type
_entity_poly.pdbx_seq_one_letter_code
_entity_poly.pdbx_strand_id
1 'polypeptide(L)'
;MLVARPPAVDDVDSWLALWCPELGKDSTCVVISSVNRCDTLDEPLAALVDRVVEAPPLRGRPADVLALAGHFSRSDRRRDLAFTPVARRALTAFDWPGNAKQLRAVVREASARTDLIDVRHLPAEVLAGSGRGLSRLQVLERDDMVRCLIAPGATVVSTAAALETGKATLHRKIAQYGIRLPNRSAGSAADQG
;
A
#
# COMPACT_ATOMS: atom_id res chain seq x y z
N MET A 1 -25.24 9.92 -1.73
CA MET A 1 -24.94 8.94 -0.67
C MET A 1 -24.61 9.72 0.59
N LEU A 2 -25.48 9.64 1.61
CA LEU A 2 -25.19 10.21 2.92
C LEU A 2 -24.15 9.33 3.60
N VAL A 3 -23.07 9.94 4.11
CA VAL A 3 -22.00 9.22 4.82
C VAL A 3 -21.96 9.75 6.24
N ALA A 4 -22.35 8.92 7.20
CA ALA A 4 -22.26 9.22 8.61
C ALA A 4 -21.01 8.54 9.18
N ARG A 5 -20.24 9.26 10.00
CA ARG A 5 -19.26 8.60 10.87
C ARG A 5 -19.97 8.04 12.10
N PRO A 6 -19.45 6.94 12.70
CA PRO A 6 -19.93 6.48 13.99
C PRO A 6 -19.83 7.61 15.02
N PRO A 7 -20.85 7.78 15.89
CA PRO A 7 -20.81 8.78 16.95
C PRO A 7 -19.78 8.43 18.03
N ALA A 8 -19.45 9.39 18.89
CA ALA A 8 -18.83 9.07 20.17
C ALA A 8 -19.80 8.25 21.02
N VAL A 9 -19.29 7.47 21.98
CA VAL A 9 -20.11 6.57 22.82
C VAL A 9 -21.22 7.35 23.54
N ASP A 10 -20.94 8.58 23.97
CA ASP A 10 -21.88 9.43 24.69
C ASP A 10 -22.95 10.08 23.78
N ASP A 11 -22.75 10.07 22.46
CA ASP A 11 -23.62 10.72 21.47
C ASP A 11 -24.52 9.73 20.71
N VAL A 12 -24.50 8.45 21.09
CA VAL A 12 -25.17 7.37 20.33
C VAL A 12 -26.68 7.62 20.18
N ASP A 13 -27.38 7.99 21.26
CA ASP A 13 -28.83 8.17 21.23
C ASP A 13 -29.24 9.38 20.36
N SER A 14 -28.52 10.49 20.47
CA SER A 14 -28.73 11.69 19.65
C SER A 14 -28.46 11.41 18.18
N TRP A 15 -27.42 10.64 17.88
CA TRP A 15 -27.11 10.19 16.53
C TRP A 15 -28.22 9.27 16.00
N LEU A 16 -28.65 8.27 16.77
CA LEU A 16 -29.74 7.37 16.35
C LEU A 16 -31.04 8.14 16.11
N ALA A 17 -31.41 9.10 16.96
CA ALA A 17 -32.61 9.91 16.77
C ALA A 17 -32.61 10.67 15.43
N LEU A 18 -31.45 11.13 14.95
CA LEU A 18 -31.30 11.79 13.65
C LEU A 18 -31.45 10.83 12.47
N TRP A 19 -31.03 9.58 12.63
CA TRP A 19 -31.01 8.60 11.53
C TRP A 19 -32.19 7.61 11.54
N CYS A 20 -32.86 7.39 12.67
CA CYS A 20 -33.98 6.46 12.83
C CYS A 20 -35.08 6.63 11.75
N PRO A 21 -35.53 7.86 11.39
CA PRO A 21 -36.52 8.04 10.33
C PRO A 21 -36.05 7.57 8.96
N GLU A 22 -34.75 7.64 8.69
CA GLU A 22 -34.15 7.17 7.43
C GLU A 22 -33.90 5.67 7.47
N LEU A 23 -33.41 5.13 8.59
CA LEU A 23 -33.13 3.70 8.79
C LEU A 23 -34.39 2.83 8.70
N GLY A 24 -35.55 3.36 9.08
CA GLY A 24 -36.83 2.64 9.00
C GLY A 24 -37.48 2.58 7.62
N LYS A 25 -36.88 3.19 6.58
CA LYS A 25 -37.42 3.13 5.21
C LYS A 25 -37.00 1.84 4.52
N ASP A 26 -37.92 1.20 3.82
CA ASP A 26 -37.65 -0.04 3.04
C ASP A 26 -36.56 0.11 1.97
N SER A 27 -36.27 1.34 1.56
CA SER A 27 -35.24 1.67 0.55
C SER A 27 -33.86 1.95 1.15
N THR A 28 -33.73 1.89 2.48
CA THR A 28 -32.48 2.22 3.16
C THR A 28 -31.62 0.97 3.35
N CYS A 29 -30.39 1.03 2.83
CA CYS A 29 -29.37 0.01 3.03
C CYS A 29 -28.26 0.55 3.92
N VAL A 30 -27.89 -0.22 4.96
CA VAL A 30 -26.76 0.08 5.84
C VAL A 30 -25.56 -0.73 5.40
N VAL A 31 -24.48 -0.05 5.01
CA VAL A 31 -23.21 -0.70 4.65
C VAL A 31 -22.24 -0.55 5.80
N ILE A 32 -21.91 -1.69 6.44
CA ILE A 32 -20.88 -1.75 7.48
C ILE A 32 -19.56 -2.16 6.82
N SER A 33 -18.49 -1.43 7.11
CA SER A 33 -17.15 -1.71 6.58
C SER A 33 -16.14 -1.88 7.71
N SER A 34 -14.98 -2.49 7.42
CA SER A 34 -13.94 -2.86 8.40
C SER A 34 -14.33 -3.99 9.36
N VAL A 35 -15.29 -4.82 8.98
CA VAL A 35 -15.61 -6.07 9.68
C VAL A 35 -14.60 -7.13 9.24
N ASN A 36 -13.75 -7.59 10.17
CA ASN A 36 -12.73 -8.60 9.85
C ASN A 36 -13.35 -9.98 9.61
N ARG A 37 -14.49 -10.25 10.25
CA ARG A 37 -15.15 -11.56 10.32
C ARG A 37 -16.65 -11.35 10.52
N CYS A 38 -17.47 -11.88 9.62
CA CYS A 38 -18.93 -11.80 9.76
C CYS A 38 -19.45 -12.81 10.78
N ASP A 39 -18.71 -13.89 11.03
CA ASP A 39 -19.02 -14.94 12.01
C ASP A 39 -18.75 -14.53 13.47
N THR A 40 -18.22 -13.34 13.70
CA THR A 40 -18.03 -12.76 15.04
C THR A 40 -19.09 -11.72 15.41
N LEU A 41 -20.14 -11.56 14.59
CA LEU A 41 -21.25 -10.65 14.90
C LEU A 41 -22.16 -11.30 15.95
N ASP A 42 -22.60 -10.50 16.93
CA ASP A 42 -23.59 -10.95 17.92
C ASP A 42 -24.94 -11.26 17.24
N GLU A 43 -25.70 -12.19 17.83
CA GLU A 43 -26.98 -12.70 17.31
C GLU A 43 -27.95 -11.61 16.78
N PRO A 44 -28.16 -10.47 17.48
CA PRO A 44 -29.08 -9.43 17.00
C PRO A 44 -28.60 -8.74 15.73
N LEU A 45 -27.28 -8.59 15.55
CA LEU A 45 -26.71 -7.98 14.36
C LEU A 45 -26.66 -8.99 13.21
N ALA A 46 -26.33 -10.25 13.50
CA ALA A 46 -26.27 -11.32 12.52
C ALA A 46 -27.62 -11.52 11.82
N ALA A 47 -28.74 -11.44 12.56
CA ALA A 47 -30.09 -11.53 12.01
C ALA A 47 -30.47 -10.39 11.04
N LEU A 48 -29.75 -9.26 11.09
CA LEU A 48 -29.98 -8.09 10.22
C LEU A 48 -29.10 -8.11 8.95
N VAL A 49 -28.16 -9.06 8.84
CA VAL A 49 -27.28 -9.15 7.67
C VAL A 49 -27.99 -9.86 6.53
N ASP A 50 -28.48 -9.08 5.56
CA ASP A 50 -29.05 -9.62 4.31
C ASP A 50 -27.97 -10.20 3.38
N ARG A 51 -26.85 -9.48 3.23
CA ARG A 51 -25.78 -9.87 2.31
C ARG A 51 -24.40 -9.57 2.85
N VAL A 52 -23.51 -10.56 2.75
CA VAL A 52 -22.08 -10.42 2.98
C VAL A 52 -21.37 -10.36 1.64
N VAL A 53 -20.52 -9.35 1.45
CA VAL A 53 -19.65 -9.24 0.27
C VAL A 53 -18.21 -9.28 0.74
N GLU A 54 -17.50 -10.34 0.40
CA GLU A 54 -16.07 -10.42 0.67
C GLU A 54 -15.30 -9.48 -0.27
N ALA A 55 -14.49 -8.61 0.32
CA ALA A 55 -13.59 -7.77 -0.44
C ALA A 55 -12.30 -8.56 -0.74
N PRO A 56 -12.00 -8.90 -2.01
CA PRO A 56 -10.82 -9.68 -2.33
C PRO A 56 -9.53 -8.91 -1.96
N PRO A 57 -8.47 -9.63 -1.58
CA PRO A 57 -7.19 -9.02 -1.25
C PRO A 57 -6.58 -8.34 -2.47
N LEU A 58 -5.84 -7.25 -2.26
CA LEU A 58 -5.32 -6.43 -3.35
C LEU A 58 -4.40 -7.19 -4.32
N ARG A 59 -3.68 -8.22 -3.83
CA ARG A 59 -2.88 -9.14 -4.67
C ARG A 59 -3.66 -9.83 -5.79
N GLY A 60 -4.97 -10.05 -5.61
CA GLY A 60 -5.82 -10.68 -6.62
C GLY A 60 -6.35 -9.70 -7.68
N ARG A 61 -6.06 -8.40 -7.52
CA ARG A 61 -6.56 -7.31 -8.36
C ARG A 61 -5.50 -6.23 -8.57
N PRO A 62 -4.37 -6.56 -9.21
CA PRO A 62 -3.27 -5.61 -9.43
C PRO A 62 -3.71 -4.39 -10.26
N ALA A 63 -4.73 -4.54 -11.12
CA ALA A 63 -5.30 -3.43 -11.89
C ALA A 63 -5.88 -2.31 -11.01
N ASP A 64 -6.41 -2.65 -9.83
CA ASP A 64 -7.03 -1.69 -8.91
C ASP A 64 -6.01 -0.88 -8.11
N VAL A 65 -4.76 -1.36 -7.98
CA VAL A 65 -3.74 -0.77 -7.10
C VAL A 65 -3.51 0.70 -7.44
N LEU A 66 -3.29 1.01 -8.72
CA LEU A 66 -2.97 2.38 -9.14
C LEU A 66 -4.19 3.29 -9.08
N ALA A 67 -5.37 2.76 -9.41
CA ALA A 67 -6.63 3.50 -9.31
C ALA A 67 -6.93 3.88 -7.85
N LEU A 68 -6.76 2.92 -6.93
CA LEU A 68 -6.90 3.15 -5.49
C LEU A 68 -5.84 4.10 -4.96
N ALA A 69 -4.59 3.99 -5.40
CA ALA A 69 -3.53 4.92 -5.01
C ALA A 69 -3.87 6.37 -5.42
N GLY A 70 -4.32 6.57 -6.66
CA GLY A 70 -4.77 7.89 -7.12
C GLY A 70 -6.04 8.36 -6.39
N HIS A 71 -6.96 7.46 -6.05
CA HIS A 71 -8.13 7.80 -5.23
C HIS A 71 -7.73 8.25 -3.83
N PHE A 72 -6.84 7.54 -3.14
CA PHE A 72 -6.40 7.87 -1.79
C PHE A 72 -5.67 9.20 -1.72
N SER A 73 -4.88 9.55 -2.73
CA SER A 73 -4.24 10.86 -2.77
C SER A 73 -5.26 11.99 -2.95
N ARG A 74 -6.23 11.80 -3.84
CA ARG A 74 -7.32 12.76 -4.01
C ARG A 74 -8.17 12.90 -2.75
N SER A 75 -8.48 11.81 -2.06
CA SER A 75 -9.27 11.84 -0.82
C SER A 75 -8.52 12.51 0.33
N ASP A 76 -7.23 12.23 0.48
CA ASP A 76 -6.45 12.63 1.65
C ASP A 76 -5.78 14.00 1.48
N ARG A 77 -5.41 14.36 0.24
CA ARG A 77 -4.61 15.55 -0.08
C ARG A 77 -5.23 16.43 -1.16
N ARG A 78 -6.32 16.01 -1.82
CA ARG A 78 -6.93 16.70 -2.98
C ARG A 78 -5.93 16.96 -4.11
N ARG A 79 -5.00 16.02 -4.33
CA ARG A 79 -4.00 16.09 -5.40
C ARG A 79 -4.04 14.83 -6.25
N ASP A 80 -3.65 15.00 -7.51
CA ASP A 80 -3.39 13.89 -8.42
C ASP A 80 -1.95 13.41 -8.28
N LEU A 81 -1.76 12.10 -8.44
CA LEU A 81 -0.44 11.48 -8.43
C LEU A 81 -0.10 10.93 -9.79
N ALA A 82 1.10 11.27 -10.24
CA ALA A 82 1.78 10.54 -11.30
C ALA A 82 2.69 9.48 -10.68
N PHE A 83 2.89 8.38 -11.41
CA PHE A 83 3.79 7.31 -11.02
C PHE A 83 4.75 7.01 -12.18
N THR A 84 6.04 6.89 -11.88
CA THR A 84 7.00 6.39 -12.87
C THR A 84 6.64 4.96 -13.28
N PRO A 85 6.98 4.51 -14.51
CA PRO A 85 6.73 3.13 -14.93
C PRO A 85 7.31 2.08 -13.96
N VAL A 86 8.43 2.40 -13.30
CA VAL A 86 9.06 1.51 -12.32
C VAL A 86 8.26 1.47 -11.01
N ALA A 87 7.83 2.62 -10.48
CA ALA A 87 6.97 2.66 -9.31
C ALA A 87 5.64 1.94 -9.53
N ARG A 88 5.05 2.10 -10.72
CA ARG A 88 3.83 1.38 -11.11
C ARG A 88 4.02 -0.13 -10.98
N ARG A 89 5.09 -0.65 -11.59
CA ARG A 89 5.41 -2.08 -11.53
C ARG A 89 5.64 -2.57 -10.11
N ALA A 90 6.37 -1.83 -9.29
CA ALA A 90 6.63 -2.19 -7.89
C ALA A 90 5.33 -2.25 -7.08
N LEU A 91 4.47 -1.23 -7.18
CA LEU A 91 3.18 -1.18 -6.49
C LEU A 91 2.26 -2.34 -6.92
N THR A 92 2.19 -2.63 -8.22
CA THR A 92 1.31 -3.71 -8.74
C THR A 92 1.83 -5.11 -8.45
N ALA A 93 3.14 -5.27 -8.27
CA ALA A 93 3.76 -6.58 -8.01
C ALA A 93 3.81 -6.95 -6.52
N PHE A 94 3.56 -5.99 -5.62
CA PHE A 94 3.58 -6.23 -4.19
C PHE A 94 2.27 -6.90 -3.70
N ASP A 95 2.38 -7.80 -2.72
CA ASP A 95 1.25 -8.62 -2.24
C ASP A 95 0.25 -7.86 -1.36
N TRP A 96 0.65 -6.68 -0.84
CA TRP A 96 -0.16 -5.86 0.07
C TRP A 96 -0.79 -6.67 1.22
N PRO A 97 0.00 -7.24 2.15
CA PRO A 97 -0.53 -7.99 3.30
C PRO A 97 -1.49 -7.16 4.16
N GLY A 98 -1.29 -5.85 4.27
CA GLY A 98 -2.24 -4.92 4.91
C GLY A 98 -3.29 -4.33 3.95
N ASN A 99 -3.43 -4.90 2.75
CA ASN A 99 -4.43 -4.57 1.72
C ASN A 99 -4.49 -3.06 1.43
N ALA A 100 -5.69 -2.53 1.16
CA ALA A 100 -5.93 -1.11 0.89
C ALA A 100 -5.45 -0.18 2.03
N LYS A 101 -5.47 -0.63 3.28
CA LYS A 101 -5.01 0.18 4.43
C LYS A 101 -3.51 0.44 4.36
N GLN A 102 -2.72 -0.59 4.04
CA GLN A 102 -1.28 -0.44 3.82
C GLN A 102 -0.99 0.42 2.59
N LEU A 103 -1.68 0.16 1.46
CA LEU A 103 -1.52 0.99 0.25
C LEU A 103 -1.78 2.47 0.55
N ARG A 104 -2.88 2.80 1.24
CA ARG A 104 -3.20 4.18 1.62
C ARG A 104 -2.12 4.81 2.49
N ALA A 105 -1.53 4.07 3.43
CA ALA A 105 -0.45 4.57 4.27
C ALA A 105 0.80 4.88 3.43
N VAL A 106 1.23 3.96 2.57
CA VAL A 106 2.37 4.13 1.66
C VAL A 106 2.17 5.32 0.73
N VAL A 107 0.98 5.43 0.12
CA VAL A 107 0.64 6.53 -0.79
C VAL A 107 0.61 7.87 -0.06
N ARG A 108 0.04 7.93 1.15
CA ARG A 108 0.01 9.16 1.96
C ARG A 108 1.41 9.66 2.30
N GLU A 109 2.33 8.75 2.59
CA GLU A 109 3.73 9.08 2.87
C GLU A 109 4.47 9.53 1.61
N ALA A 110 4.39 8.75 0.53
CA ALA A 110 5.06 9.08 -0.74
C ALA A 110 4.57 10.42 -1.32
N SER A 111 3.25 10.64 -1.31
CA SER A 111 2.62 11.90 -1.77
C SER A 111 2.90 13.10 -0.88
N ALA A 112 3.46 12.91 0.33
CA ALA A 112 3.92 14.04 1.15
C ALA A 112 5.20 14.67 0.61
N ARG A 113 5.94 13.93 -0.22
CA ARG A 113 7.28 14.29 -0.67
C ARG A 113 7.29 14.77 -2.12
N THR A 114 6.34 14.31 -2.94
CA THR A 114 6.27 14.62 -4.38
C THR A 114 4.92 14.24 -4.97
N ASP A 115 4.57 14.87 -6.09
CA ASP A 115 3.41 14.50 -6.91
C ASP A 115 3.76 13.49 -8.02
N LEU A 116 5.07 13.26 -8.29
CA LEU A 116 5.58 12.20 -9.17
C LEU A 116 6.30 11.11 -8.36
N ILE A 117 5.56 10.06 -8.02
CA ILE A 117 6.07 8.96 -7.21
C ILE A 117 6.98 8.07 -8.06
N ASP A 118 8.19 7.87 -7.57
CA ASP A 118 9.19 6.96 -8.08
C ASP A 118 9.53 5.94 -6.99
N VAL A 119 10.21 4.85 -7.35
CA VAL A 119 10.59 3.77 -6.44
C VAL A 119 11.30 4.22 -5.16
N ARG A 120 12.12 5.28 -5.23
CA ARG A 120 12.83 5.84 -4.08
C ARG A 120 11.92 6.50 -3.03
N HIS A 121 10.68 6.79 -3.42
CA HIS A 121 9.65 7.33 -2.53
C HIS A 121 8.80 6.22 -1.90
N LEU A 122 8.98 4.97 -2.32
CA LEU A 122 8.29 3.80 -1.78
C LEU A 122 9.13 3.16 -0.68
N PRO A 123 8.49 2.55 0.34
CA PRO A 123 9.21 1.87 1.39
C PRO A 123 9.91 0.61 0.86
N ALA A 124 11.00 0.23 1.53
CA ALA A 124 11.86 -0.87 1.11
C ALA A 124 11.10 -2.20 0.92
N GLU A 125 10.10 -2.45 1.77
CA GLU A 125 9.24 -3.65 1.69
C GLU A 125 8.53 -3.81 0.33
N VAL A 126 8.09 -2.70 -0.28
CA VAL A 126 7.39 -2.72 -1.58
C VAL A 126 8.36 -3.06 -2.72
N LEU A 127 9.62 -2.64 -2.59
CA LEU A 127 10.68 -2.89 -3.57
C LEU A 127 11.27 -4.31 -3.44
N ALA A 128 11.25 -4.83 -2.22
CA ALA A 128 11.81 -6.12 -1.85
C ALA A 128 10.88 -7.31 -2.16
N GLY A 129 9.66 -7.06 -2.66
CA GLY A 129 8.65 -8.09 -2.90
C GLY A 129 8.13 -8.74 -1.62
N SER A 130 7.17 -9.67 -1.76
CA SER A 130 6.69 -10.42 -0.60
C SER A 130 7.78 -11.35 -0.10
N GLY A 131 8.36 -11.02 1.07
CA GLY A 131 9.43 -11.79 1.71
C GLY A 131 8.98 -13.14 2.27
N ARG A 132 8.02 -13.82 1.62
CA ARG A 132 7.55 -15.14 2.06
C ARG A 132 8.73 -16.12 2.00
N GLY A 133 9.06 -16.70 3.14
CA GLY A 133 10.18 -17.64 3.27
C GLY A 133 11.52 -17.03 3.72
N LEU A 134 11.59 -15.72 3.97
CA LEU A 134 12.78 -15.09 4.55
C LEU A 134 12.71 -15.10 6.08
N SER A 135 13.84 -15.42 6.73
CA SER A 135 13.99 -15.26 8.17
C SER A 135 14.01 -13.79 8.57
N ARG A 136 13.75 -13.49 9.85
CA ARG A 136 13.77 -12.11 10.38
C ARG A 136 15.11 -11.40 10.12
N LEU A 137 16.22 -12.13 10.21
CA LEU A 137 17.56 -11.61 9.90
C LEU A 137 17.70 -11.26 8.41
N GLN A 138 17.20 -12.13 7.52
CA GLN A 138 17.22 -11.90 6.08
C GLN A 138 16.33 -10.73 5.66
N VAL A 139 15.20 -10.49 6.33
CA VAL A 139 14.37 -9.31 6.10
C VAL A 139 15.12 -8.03 6.46
N LEU A 140 15.78 -7.98 7.62
CA LEU A 140 16.58 -6.82 8.01
C LEU A 140 17.74 -6.56 7.04
N GLU A 141 18.47 -7.61 6.67
CA GLU A 141 19.57 -7.51 5.69
C GLU A 141 19.06 -7.01 4.33
N ARG A 142 17.95 -7.57 3.85
CA ARG A 142 17.31 -7.17 2.59
C ARG A 142 16.85 -5.71 2.63
N ASP A 143 16.23 -5.27 3.71
CA ASP A 143 15.72 -3.91 3.83
C ASP A 143 16.90 -2.90 3.86
N ASP A 144 18.01 -3.26 4.50
CA ASP A 144 19.24 -2.47 4.48
C ASP A 144 19.86 -2.38 3.08
N MET A 145 19.94 -3.53 2.39
CA MET A 145 20.36 -3.59 0.98
C MET A 145 19.51 -2.68 0.09
N VAL A 146 18.19 -2.74 0.22
CA VAL A 146 17.27 -1.93 -0.59
C VAL A 146 17.48 -0.44 -0.34
N ARG A 147 17.60 -0.01 0.94
CA ARG A 147 17.89 1.38 1.28
C ARG A 147 19.15 1.91 0.58
N CYS A 148 20.22 1.12 0.58
CA CYS A 148 21.46 1.50 -0.10
C CYS A 148 21.33 1.50 -1.63
N LEU A 149 20.54 0.60 -2.21
CA LEU A 149 20.36 0.48 -3.67
C LEU A 149 19.50 1.60 -4.27
N ILE A 150 18.60 2.21 -3.49
CA ILE A 150 17.76 3.33 -3.93
C ILE A 150 18.38 4.71 -3.68
N ALA A 151 19.51 4.79 -2.99
CA ALA A 151 20.20 6.06 -2.75
C ALA A 151 20.63 6.72 -4.07
N PRO A 152 20.56 8.06 -4.18
CA PRO A 152 20.98 8.79 -5.39
C PRO A 152 22.41 8.40 -5.79
N GLY A 153 22.63 8.07 -7.06
CA GLY A 153 23.94 7.68 -7.59
C GLY A 153 24.43 6.27 -7.20
N ALA A 154 23.71 5.52 -6.36
CA ALA A 154 24.21 4.25 -5.84
C ALA A 154 24.25 3.14 -6.91
N THR A 155 25.42 2.63 -7.28
CA THR A 155 25.55 1.47 -8.17
C THR A 155 25.63 0.19 -7.36
N VAL A 156 25.41 -0.98 -7.98
CA VAL A 156 25.62 -2.27 -7.30
C VAL A 156 27.04 -2.38 -6.75
N VAL A 157 28.03 -1.77 -7.41
CA VAL A 157 29.43 -1.73 -6.94
C VAL A 157 29.59 -0.84 -5.71
N SER A 158 29.07 0.38 -5.74
CA SER A 158 29.18 1.30 -4.59
C SER A 158 28.34 0.80 -3.39
N THR A 159 27.20 0.17 -3.63
CA THR A 159 26.39 -0.44 -2.57
C THR A 159 27.09 -1.67 -1.98
N ALA A 160 27.77 -2.48 -2.78
CA ALA A 160 28.56 -3.60 -2.28
C ALA A 160 29.70 -3.13 -1.36
N ALA A 161 30.39 -2.05 -1.75
CA ALA A 161 31.40 -1.41 -0.92
C ALA A 161 30.82 -0.86 0.40
N ALA A 162 29.67 -0.18 0.33
CA ALA A 162 29.01 0.38 1.51
C ALA A 162 28.48 -0.68 2.50
N LEU A 163 28.13 -1.87 2.00
CA LEU A 163 27.67 -3.01 2.80
C LEU A 163 28.81 -3.99 3.15
N GLU A 164 30.07 -3.59 2.89
CA GLU A 164 31.28 -4.41 3.13
C GLU A 164 31.18 -5.83 2.56
N THR A 165 30.54 -5.96 1.39
CA THR A 165 30.29 -7.26 0.75
C THR A 165 30.84 -7.32 -0.67
N GLY A 166 31.11 -8.53 -1.16
CA GLY A 166 31.54 -8.73 -2.54
C GLY A 166 30.42 -8.47 -3.54
N LYS A 167 30.74 -7.86 -4.70
CA LYS A 167 29.79 -7.60 -5.80
C LYS A 167 28.99 -8.86 -6.20
N ALA A 168 29.66 -10.01 -6.33
CA ALA A 168 29.02 -11.27 -6.67
C ALA A 168 28.03 -11.75 -5.59
N THR A 169 28.39 -11.55 -4.32
CA THR A 169 27.53 -11.85 -3.16
C THR A 169 26.29 -10.96 -3.16
N LEU A 170 26.45 -9.67 -3.45
CA LEU A 170 25.32 -8.73 -3.52
C LEU A 170 24.36 -9.09 -4.66
N HIS A 171 24.86 -9.40 -5.85
CA HIS A 171 24.02 -9.86 -6.97
C HIS A 171 23.24 -11.13 -6.64
N ARG A 172 23.91 -12.11 -6.01
CA ARG A 172 23.28 -13.36 -5.55
C ARG A 172 22.18 -13.07 -4.54
N LYS A 173 22.43 -12.19 -3.55
CA LYS A 173 21.44 -11.80 -2.54
C LYS A 173 20.27 -11.00 -3.12
N ILE A 174 20.51 -10.11 -4.09
CA ILE A 174 19.45 -9.38 -4.83
C ILE A 174 18.49 -10.38 -5.50
N ALA A 175 19.04 -11.39 -6.19
CA ALA A 175 18.24 -12.44 -6.81
C ALA A 175 17.51 -13.31 -5.77
N GLN A 176 18.22 -13.76 -4.73
CA GLN A 176 17.70 -14.61 -3.65
C GLN A 176 16.55 -13.94 -2.89
N TYR A 177 16.66 -12.63 -2.63
CA TYR A 177 15.67 -11.87 -1.88
C TYR A 177 14.59 -11.25 -2.78
N GLY A 178 14.63 -11.51 -4.09
CA GLY A 178 13.62 -11.03 -5.04
C GLY A 178 13.59 -9.50 -5.19
N ILE A 179 14.70 -8.81 -4.90
CA ILE A 179 14.76 -7.35 -4.94
C ILE A 179 14.66 -6.89 -6.40
N ARG A 180 13.56 -6.23 -6.74
CA ARG A 180 13.30 -5.70 -8.08
C ARG A 180 13.91 -4.30 -8.20
N LEU A 181 15.14 -4.24 -8.69
CA LEU A 181 15.79 -2.96 -8.94
C LEU A 181 15.20 -2.25 -10.16
N PRO A 182 15.10 -0.90 -10.13
CA PRO A 182 14.84 -0.12 -11.33
C PRO A 182 15.92 -0.43 -12.36
N ASN A 183 15.52 -0.81 -13.58
CA ASN A 183 16.48 -0.92 -14.67
C ASN A 183 17.00 0.50 -14.98
N ARG A 184 18.25 0.80 -14.62
CA ARG A 184 18.84 2.15 -14.79
C ARG A 184 19.28 2.47 -16.22
N SER A 185 18.92 1.64 -17.19
CA SER A 185 19.20 1.84 -18.60
C SER A 185 18.19 2.79 -19.23
N ALA A 186 18.39 4.11 -19.03
CA ALA A 186 18.09 5.22 -19.95
C ALA A 186 18.18 6.56 -19.19
N GLY A 187 19.39 7.05 -18.94
CA GLY A 187 19.61 8.34 -18.29
C GLY A 187 21.06 8.84 -18.29
N SER A 188 21.89 8.31 -19.18
CA SER A 188 23.26 8.81 -19.41
C SER A 188 23.34 9.24 -20.87
N ALA A 189 22.75 10.40 -21.17
CA ALA A 189 22.95 11.18 -22.39
C ALA A 189 22.18 12.51 -22.27
N ALA A 190 22.61 13.40 -21.38
CA ALA A 190 22.34 14.85 -21.43
C ALA A 190 22.97 15.49 -20.20
N ASP A 191 24.29 15.68 -20.20
CA ASP A 191 24.93 16.89 -19.66
C ASP A 191 26.43 16.89 -20.02
N GLN A 192 26.72 17.30 -21.26
CA GLN A 192 27.99 17.94 -21.64
C GLN A 192 27.62 18.94 -22.74
N GLY A 193 27.33 20.17 -22.33
CA GLY A 193 27.20 21.35 -23.15
C GLY A 193 27.90 22.50 -22.46
#